data_AF-A0A1S4ER91-F1
#
_entry.id   AF-A0A1S4ER91-F1
#
_cell.length_a   1.000
_cell.length_b   1.000
_cell.length_c   1.000
_cell.angle_alpha   90.00
_cell.angle_beta   90.00
_cell.angle_gamma   90.00
#
_symmetry.space_group_name_H-M   'P 1'
#
loop_
_entity.id
_entity.type
_entity.pdbx_description
1 polymer ?
#
loop_
_entity_poly.entity_id
_entity_poly.type
_entity_poly.pdbx_seq_one_letter_code
_entity_poly.pdbx_strand_id
1 'polypeptide(L)'
;INQGIKTKSCSIAAGYNNVDVAELLLEKGADVNAQDKGGLIPLHNASSYGHLDIAALLIKHKTVVNATDKWGFTPLHEAAQKGRTQLSALL
;
A
#
# COMPACT_ATOMS: atom_id res chain seq x y z
N ILE A 1 14.60 3.48 -17.11
CA ILE A 1 13.23 3.52 -17.68
C ILE A 1 12.23 2.58 -16.97
N ASN A 2 12.67 1.51 -16.28
CA ASN A 2 11.77 0.50 -15.66
C ASN A 2 11.16 0.84 -14.28
N GLN A 3 11.55 1.92 -13.61
CA GLN A 3 11.04 2.22 -12.26
C GLN A 3 9.56 2.65 -12.30
N GLY A 4 9.17 3.51 -13.24
CA GLY A 4 7.80 4.08 -13.28
C GLY A 4 6.68 3.10 -13.64
N ILE A 5 6.99 1.96 -14.28
CA ILE A 5 6.00 0.91 -14.56
C ILE A 5 5.87 -0.03 -13.35
N LYS A 6 6.99 -0.41 -12.72
CA LYS A 6 6.99 -1.27 -11.53
C LYS A 6 6.30 -0.62 -10.33
N THR A 7 6.41 0.69 -10.18
CA THR A 7 5.76 1.44 -9.09
C THR A 7 4.23 1.46 -9.25
N LYS A 8 3.73 1.58 -10.48
CA LYS A 8 2.30 1.62 -10.76
C LYS A 8 1.62 0.26 -10.57
N SER A 9 2.28 -0.84 -10.94
CA SER A 9 1.63 -2.16 -10.96
C SER A 9 1.29 -2.69 -9.57
N CYS A 10 2.20 -2.60 -8.59
CA CYS A 10 1.94 -3.09 -7.22
C CYS A 10 0.87 -2.24 -6.51
N SER A 11 0.87 -0.93 -6.73
CA SER A 11 -0.13 -0.02 -6.17
C SER A 11 -1.53 -0.26 -6.77
N ILE A 12 -1.61 -0.57 -8.08
CA ILE A 12 -2.86 -0.97 -8.74
C ILE A 12 -3.37 -2.30 -8.17
N ALA A 13 -2.52 -3.32 -8.05
CA ALA A 13 -2.91 -4.61 -7.47
C ALA A 13 -3.42 -4.45 -6.03
N ALA A 14 -2.74 -3.62 -5.23
CA ALA A 14 -3.16 -3.28 -3.88
C ALA A 14 -4.53 -2.58 -3.87
N GLY A 15 -4.78 -1.61 -4.74
CA GLY A 15 -6.07 -0.91 -4.80
C GLY A 15 -7.25 -1.80 -5.18
N TYR A 16 -7.03 -2.80 -6.04
CA TYR A 16 -8.07 -3.76 -6.48
C TYR A 16 -8.17 -5.03 -5.62
N ASN A 17 -7.47 -5.10 -4.49
CA ASN A 17 -7.42 -6.26 -3.60
C ASN A 17 -6.98 -7.57 -4.29
N ASN A 18 -6.04 -7.49 -5.24
CA ASN A 18 -5.51 -8.67 -5.93
C ASN A 18 -4.23 -9.15 -5.23
N VAL A 19 -4.40 -9.96 -4.18
CA VAL A 19 -3.33 -10.43 -3.29
C VAL A 19 -2.28 -11.24 -4.06
N ASP A 20 -2.70 -12.19 -4.90
CA ASP A 20 -1.79 -13.08 -5.64
C ASP A 20 -0.89 -12.28 -6.59
N VAL A 21 -1.46 -11.30 -7.30
CA VAL A 21 -0.68 -10.44 -8.20
C VAL A 21 0.24 -9.52 -7.41
N ALA A 22 -0.22 -8.98 -6.27
CA ALA A 22 0.62 -8.16 -5.41
C ALA A 22 1.82 -8.95 -4.87
N GLU A 23 1.61 -10.18 -4.38
CA GLU A 23 2.68 -11.04 -3.87
C GLU A 23 3.68 -11.39 -4.98
N LEU A 24 3.19 -11.82 -6.15
CA LEU A 24 4.05 -12.09 -7.31
C LEU A 24 4.89 -10.88 -7.70
N LEU A 25 4.31 -9.68 -7.73
CA LEU A 25 5.06 -8.46 -8.08
C LEU A 25 6.15 -8.14 -7.06
N LEU A 26 5.85 -8.28 -5.76
CA LEU A 26 6.82 -8.08 -4.68
C LEU A 26 7.95 -9.10 -4.74
N GLU A 27 7.65 -10.37 -5.00
CA GLU A 27 8.64 -11.44 -5.23
C GLU A 27 9.53 -11.17 -6.46
N LYS A 28 9.00 -10.52 -7.49
CA LYS A 28 9.77 -10.06 -8.67
C LYS A 28 10.51 -8.74 -8.45
N GLY A 29 10.57 -8.25 -7.21
CA GLY A 29 11.31 -7.05 -6.83
C GLY A 29 10.61 -5.75 -7.19
N ALA A 30 9.28 -5.71 -7.17
CA ALA A 30 8.55 -4.45 -7.09
C ALA A 30 8.90 -3.73 -5.78
N ASP A 31 9.03 -2.41 -5.84
CA ASP A 31 9.27 -1.61 -4.65
C ASP A 31 7.98 -1.51 -3.83
N VAL A 32 8.00 -2.10 -2.63
CA VAL A 32 6.88 -2.11 -1.68
C VAL A 32 6.50 -0.69 -1.22
N ASN A 33 7.42 0.28 -1.33
CA ASN A 33 7.25 1.68 -0.95
C ASN A 33 7.18 2.62 -2.16
N ALA A 34 6.87 2.06 -3.34
CA ALA A 34 6.67 2.81 -4.57
C ALA A 34 5.66 3.97 -4.39
N GLN A 35 6.13 5.21 -4.49
CA GLN A 35 5.27 6.38 -4.38
C GLN A 35 4.62 6.75 -5.71
N ASP A 36 3.35 7.13 -5.66
CA ASP A 36 2.66 7.77 -6.77
C ASP A 36 2.91 9.30 -6.82
N LYS A 37 2.19 10.03 -7.69
CA LYS A 37 2.35 11.48 -7.82
C LYS A 37 1.94 12.25 -6.55
N GLY A 38 1.10 11.68 -5.70
CA GLY A 38 0.68 12.23 -4.41
C GLY A 38 1.62 11.86 -3.26
N GLY A 39 2.61 10.99 -3.50
CA GLY A 39 3.47 10.46 -2.44
C GLY A 39 2.86 9.24 -1.73
N LEU A 40 1.73 8.72 -2.20
CA LEU A 40 1.09 7.56 -1.61
C LEU A 40 1.88 6.31 -1.97
N ILE A 41 2.22 5.52 -0.96
CA ILE A 41 2.70 4.14 -1.12
C ILE A 41 1.52 3.16 -1.17
N PRO A 42 1.68 1.92 -1.66
CA PRO A 42 0.61 0.92 -1.73
C PRO A 42 -0.17 0.74 -0.42
N LEU A 43 0.48 0.89 0.75
CA LEU A 43 -0.19 0.76 2.04
C LEU A 43 -1.23 1.85 2.29
N HIS A 44 -1.07 3.07 1.76
CA HIS A 44 -2.11 4.10 1.84
C HIS A 44 -3.38 3.63 1.13
N ASN A 45 -3.25 3.08 -0.07
CA ASN A 45 -4.38 2.60 -0.86
C ASN A 45 -5.06 1.42 -0.17
N ALA A 46 -4.30 0.42 0.27
CA ALA A 46 -4.83 -0.71 1.03
C ALA A 46 -5.61 -0.22 2.28
N SER A 47 -5.08 0.81 2.94
CA SER A 47 -5.69 1.39 4.13
C SER A 47 -6.96 2.16 3.87
N SER A 48 -7.00 2.96 2.80
CA SER A 48 -8.20 3.72 2.42
C SER A 48 -9.35 2.78 2.02
N TYR A 49 -9.04 1.68 1.32
CA TYR A 49 -10.02 0.69 0.88
C TYR A 49 -10.38 -0.39 1.90
N GLY A 50 -9.56 -0.61 2.94
CA GLY A 50 -9.80 -1.63 3.96
C GLY A 50 -9.31 -3.04 3.58
N HIS A 51 -8.34 -3.14 2.68
CA HIS A 51 -7.82 -4.41 2.17
C HIS A 51 -6.79 -5.01 3.14
N LEU A 52 -7.29 -5.73 4.15
CA LEU A 52 -6.48 -6.30 5.23
C LEU A 52 -5.37 -7.23 4.75
N ASP A 53 -5.67 -8.17 3.84
CA ASP A 53 -4.70 -9.16 3.38
C ASP A 53 -3.57 -8.50 2.59
N ILE A 54 -3.90 -7.49 1.77
CA ILE A 54 -2.89 -6.66 1.10
C ILE A 54 -2.05 -5.91 2.12
N ALA A 55 -2.65 -5.29 3.14
CA ALA A 55 -1.89 -4.57 4.16
C ALA A 55 -0.93 -5.50 4.92
N ALA A 56 -1.40 -6.69 5.33
CA ALA A 56 -0.57 -7.69 5.99
C ALA A 56 0.57 -8.17 5.08
N LEU A 57 0.30 -8.39 3.79
CA LEU A 57 1.32 -8.74 2.80
C LEU A 57 2.38 -7.63 2.65
N LEU A 58 1.96 -6.37 2.53
CA LEU A 58 2.89 -5.23 2.42
C LEU A 58 3.76 -5.10 3.69
N ILE A 59 3.18 -5.33 4.88
CA ILE A 59 3.91 -5.36 6.16
C ILE A 59 4.93 -6.51 6.19
N LYS A 60 4.53 -7.72 5.75
CA LYS A 60 5.45 -8.88 5.60
C LYS A 60 6.63 -8.55 4.69
N HIS A 61 6.40 -7.75 3.64
CA HIS A 61 7.43 -7.25 2.73
C HIS A 61 8.15 -5.96 3.19
N LYS A 62 8.04 -5.60 4.48
CA LYS A 62 8.76 -4.47 5.11
C LYS A 62 8.43 -3.10 4.52
N THR A 63 7.16 -2.87 4.20
CA THR A 63 6.66 -1.52 3.90
C THR A 63 6.90 -0.56 5.07
N VAL A 64 7.04 0.74 4.78
CA VAL A 64 7.13 1.79 5.80
C VAL A 64 5.72 2.13 6.30
N VAL A 65 5.31 1.48 7.40
CA VAL A 65 3.95 1.59 7.96
C VAL A 65 3.52 3.03 8.24
N ASN A 66 4.45 3.87 8.71
CA ASN A 66 4.22 5.28 9.04
C ASN A 66 4.66 6.24 7.91
N ALA A 67 4.74 5.78 6.67
CA ALA A 67 5.07 6.67 5.55
C ALA A 67 4.05 7.80 5.46
N THR A 68 4.52 9.01 5.15
CA THR A 68 3.65 10.16 4.92
C THR A 68 3.56 10.46 3.44
N ASP A 69 2.35 10.75 2.96
CA ASP A 69 2.16 11.34 1.64
C ASP A 69 2.54 12.84 1.61
N LYS A 70 2.30 13.53 0.50
CA LYS A 70 2.62 14.96 0.34
C LYS A 70 1.80 15.90 1.23
N TRP A 71 0.72 15.41 1.83
CA TRP A 71 -0.16 16.17 2.72
C TRP A 71 0.02 15.78 4.18
N GLY A 72 0.98 14.90 4.49
CA GLY A 72 1.26 14.44 5.85
C GLY A 72 0.31 13.35 6.34
N PHE A 73 -0.52 12.78 5.48
CA PHE A 73 -1.38 11.65 5.84
C PHE A 73 -0.55 10.37 5.85
N THR A 74 -0.89 9.49 6.77
CA THR A 74 -0.27 8.16 6.91
C THR A 74 -1.31 7.11 6.53
N PRO A 75 -0.91 5.85 6.30
CA PRO A 75 -1.85 4.75 6.12
C PRO A 75 -2.89 4.66 7.25
N LEU A 76 -2.50 4.91 8.51
CA LEU A 76 -3.43 4.94 9.64
C LEU A 76 -4.45 6.09 9.53
N HIS A 77 -4.03 7.28 9.08
CA HIS A 77 -4.96 8.39 8.85
C HIS A 77 -6.02 8.02 7.79
N GLU A 78 -5.61 7.37 6.69
CA GLU A 78 -6.53 6.85 5.66
C GLU A 78 -7.51 5.84 6.23
N ALA A 79 -7.01 4.83 6.96
CA ALA A 79 -7.84 3.80 7.59
C ALA A 79 -8.87 4.41 8.56
N ALA A 80 -8.42 5.31 9.44
CA ALA A 80 -9.25 5.94 10.45
C ALA A 80 -10.32 6.85 9.82
N GLN A 81 -9.94 7.69 8.84
CA GLN A 81 -10.88 8.58 8.15
C GLN A 81 -11.99 7.80 7.42
N LYS A 82 -11.69 6.60 6.91
CA LYS A 82 -12.64 5.74 6.18
C LYS A 82 -13.33 4.70 7.07
N GLY A 83 -13.09 4.71 8.38
CA GLY A 83 -13.71 3.78 9.33
C GLY A 83 -13.26 2.33 9.15
N ARG A 84 -12.05 2.08 8.67
CA ARG A 84 -11.49 0.72 8.47
C ARG A 84 -10.94 0.17 9.79
N THR A 85 -11.82 -0.08 10.75
CA THR A 85 -11.47 -0.42 12.15
C THR A 85 -10.49 -1.58 12.28
N GLN A 86 -10.70 -2.68 11.56
CA GLN A 86 -9.77 -3.82 11.60
C GLN A 86 -8.38 -3.47 11.04
N LEU A 87 -8.33 -2.62 10.02
CA LEU A 87 -7.08 -2.23 9.40
C LEU A 87 -6.35 -1.17 10.25
N SER A 88 -7.07 -0.26 10.88
CA SER A 88 -6.53 0.62 11.92
C SER A 88 -5.94 -0.14 13.10
N ALA A 89 -6.46 -1.33 13.44
CA ALA A 89 -5.92 -2.19 14.49
C ALA A 89 -4.69 -2.99 14.04
N LEU A 90 -4.51 -3.20 12.73
CA LEU A 90 -3.36 -3.88 12.16
C LEU A 90 -2.12 -2.97 12.06
N LEU A 91 -2.34 -1.69 11.77
CA LEU A 91 -1.31 -0.67 11.61
C LEU A 91 -0.82 -0.11 12.95
#